data_AF-A0A949LJB7-F1
#
_entry.id   AF-A0A949LJB7-F1
#
_cell.length_a   1.000
_cell.length_b   1.000
_cell.length_c   1.000
_cell.angle_alpha   90.00
_cell.angle_beta   90.00
_cell.angle_gamma   90.00
#
_symmetry.space_group_name_H-M   'P 1'
#
loop_
_entity.id
_entity.type
_entity.pdbx_description
1 polymer ?
#
loop_
_entity_poly.entity_id
_entity_poly.type
_entity_poly.pdbx_seq_one_letter_code
_entity_poly.pdbx_strand_id
1 'polypeptide(L)'
;MFTYFWRYACLALIYGSALAASPYPTVPLKELPDGLRSTWQQLKPEMNEFSHCAAAWDSQNDGDRMVFKCSIYIKMSAEGERRAMQYCEEKRAEKKVRAPCRLVVP
;
A
#
# COMPACT_ATOMS: atom_id res chain seq x y z
N MET A 1 6.23 49.70 21.53
CA MET A 1 5.04 48.89 21.18
C MET A 1 5.02 48.38 19.73
N PHE A 2 6.05 48.59 18.90
CA PHE A 2 6.08 48.11 17.49
C PHE A 2 7.11 47.00 17.22
N THR A 3 8.01 46.73 18.16
CA THR A 3 9.15 45.79 17.99
C THR A 3 8.82 44.34 18.36
N TYR A 4 7.70 44.09 19.04
CA TYR A 4 7.28 42.74 19.41
C TYR A 4 6.58 42.01 18.26
N PHE A 5 5.89 42.73 17.35
CA PHE A 5 5.12 42.13 16.26
C PHE A 5 5.99 41.41 15.22
N TRP A 6 7.24 41.84 15.02
CA TRP A 6 8.10 41.26 13.99
C TRP A 6 8.79 39.96 14.44
N ARG A 7 9.00 39.76 15.74
CA ARG A 7 9.64 38.52 16.26
C ARG A 7 8.71 37.30 16.25
N TYR A 8 7.39 37.51 16.27
CA TYR A 8 6.41 36.40 16.24
C TYR A 8 6.08 35.90 14.84
N ALA A 9 6.43 36.64 13.78
CA ALA A 9 6.12 36.25 12.40
C ALA A 9 7.04 35.13 11.86
N CYS A 10 8.25 34.94 12.40
CA CYS A 10 9.18 33.91 11.92
C CYS A 10 8.97 32.52 12.55
N LEU A 11 8.27 32.41 13.68
CA LEU A 11 8.10 31.12 14.39
C LEU A 11 6.96 30.24 13.86
N ALA A 12 6.11 30.76 12.96
CA ALA A 12 4.95 30.02 12.45
C ALA A 12 5.21 29.22 11.16
N LEU A 13 6.39 29.36 10.53
CA LEU A 13 6.66 28.82 9.19
C LEU A 13 7.39 27.46 9.14
N ILE A 14 7.62 26.80 10.29
CA ILE A 14 8.41 25.55 10.35
C ILE A 14 7.52 24.28 10.39
N TYR A 15 6.19 24.41 10.43
CA TYR A 15 5.26 23.25 10.40
C TYR A 15 4.90 22.80 8.96
N GLY A 16 5.87 22.87 8.04
CA GLY A 16 5.68 22.57 6.63
C GLY A 16 5.95 21.11 6.27
N SER A 17 4.88 20.38 5.93
CA SER A 17 4.84 19.18 5.08
C SER A 17 5.61 17.94 5.55
N ALA A 18 4.95 17.11 6.37
CA ALA A 18 5.22 15.67 6.35
C ALA A 18 4.68 15.11 5.03
N LEU A 19 5.56 14.82 4.08
CA LEU A 19 5.23 13.95 2.95
C LEU A 19 4.79 12.61 3.55
N ALA A 20 3.51 12.29 3.46
CA ALA A 20 2.97 11.03 3.92
C ALA A 20 3.49 9.91 3.01
N ALA A 21 4.63 9.32 3.38
CA ALA A 21 5.01 8.02 2.85
C ALA A 21 3.93 7.00 3.23
N SER A 22 3.60 6.07 2.33
CA SER A 22 2.64 5.00 2.63
C SER A 22 3.06 4.30 3.93
N PRO A 23 2.16 4.14 4.91
CA PRO A 23 2.50 3.54 6.20
C PRO A 23 2.72 2.02 6.11
N TYR A 24 2.50 1.43 4.93
CA TYR A 24 2.51 -0.01 4.72
C TYR A 24 3.83 -0.48 4.10
N PRO A 25 4.32 -1.69 4.46
CA PRO A 25 5.51 -2.24 3.84
C PRO A 25 5.23 -2.53 2.37
N THR A 26 6.17 -2.20 1.49
CA THR A 26 6.03 -2.38 0.03
C THR A 26 6.96 -3.48 -0.48
N VAL A 27 6.61 -4.04 -1.64
CA VAL A 27 7.41 -5.04 -2.36
C VAL A 27 7.27 -4.82 -3.87
N PRO A 28 8.37 -4.85 -4.64
CA PRO A 28 8.29 -4.62 -6.08
C PRO A 28 7.68 -5.83 -6.81
N LEU A 29 6.94 -5.56 -7.89
CA LEU A 29 6.25 -6.57 -8.70
C LEU A 29 7.18 -7.71 -9.17
N LYS A 30 8.46 -7.41 -9.40
CA LYS A 30 9.47 -8.38 -9.86
C LYS A 30 9.76 -9.46 -8.81
N GLU A 31 9.62 -9.15 -7.53
CA GLU A 31 9.88 -10.06 -6.42
C GLU A 31 8.68 -10.96 -6.08
N LEU A 32 7.53 -10.73 -6.73
CA LEU A 32 6.36 -11.58 -6.53
C LEU A 32 6.56 -12.96 -7.19
N PRO A 33 6.02 -14.04 -6.59
CA PRO A 33 5.93 -15.35 -7.22
C PRO A 33 5.18 -15.29 -8.55
N ASP A 34 5.53 -16.18 -9.48
CA ASP A 34 4.96 -16.24 -10.84
C ASP A 34 3.43 -16.27 -10.87
N GLY A 35 2.81 -17.07 -9.98
CA GLY A 35 1.36 -17.14 -9.86
C GLY A 35 0.72 -15.77 -9.56
N LEU A 36 1.30 -15.02 -8.61
CA LEU A 36 0.80 -13.69 -8.24
C LEU A 36 1.07 -12.65 -9.31
N ARG A 37 2.21 -12.74 -10.01
CA ARG A 37 2.52 -11.86 -11.15
C ARG A 37 1.53 -12.03 -12.29
N SER A 38 1.18 -13.27 -12.62
CA SER A 38 0.17 -13.57 -13.64
C SER A 38 -1.19 -12.99 -13.28
N THR A 39 -1.64 -13.15 -12.02
CA THR A 39 -2.87 -12.53 -11.54
C THR A 39 -2.81 -11.00 -11.59
N TRP A 40 -1.70 -10.38 -11.19
CA TRP A 40 -1.53 -8.93 -11.29
C TRP A 40 -1.61 -8.44 -12.76
N GLN A 41 -0.99 -9.15 -13.69
CA GLN A 41 -1.05 -8.81 -15.12
C GLN A 41 -2.47 -8.90 -15.69
N GLN A 42 -3.27 -9.87 -15.25
CA GLN A 42 -4.68 -10.01 -15.63
C GLN A 42 -5.55 -8.88 -15.08
N LEU A 43 -5.28 -8.40 -13.87
CA LEU A 43 -6.02 -7.28 -13.25
C LEU A 43 -5.53 -5.90 -13.69
N LYS A 44 -4.32 -5.80 -14.23
CA LYS A 44 -3.73 -4.56 -14.75
C LYS A 44 -4.67 -3.70 -15.62
N PRO A 45 -5.45 -4.24 -16.59
CA PRO A 45 -6.38 -3.43 -17.38
C PRO A 45 -7.49 -2.75 -16.55
N GLU A 46 -7.83 -3.28 -15.38
CA GLU A 46 -8.83 -2.68 -14.46
C GLU A 46 -8.19 -1.75 -13.42
N MET A 47 -6.86 -1.72 -13.33
CA MET A 47 -6.15 -0.85 -12.39
C MET A 47 -6.02 0.58 -12.94
N ASN A 48 -6.28 1.56 -12.08
CA ASN A 48 -6.01 2.97 -12.34
C ASN A 48 -4.91 3.48 -11.38
N GLU A 49 -4.62 4.77 -11.40
CA GLU A 49 -3.62 5.41 -10.52
C GLU A 49 -3.95 5.29 -9.01
N PHE A 50 -5.19 4.99 -8.66
CA PHE A 50 -5.66 4.82 -7.28
C PHE A 50 -5.80 3.36 -6.88
N SER A 51 -5.58 2.43 -7.81
CA SER A 51 -5.70 0.99 -7.56
C SER A 51 -4.41 0.48 -6.91
N HIS A 52 -4.55 -0.08 -5.72
CA HIS A 52 -3.44 -0.65 -4.96
C HIS A 52 -3.64 -2.14 -4.75
N CYS A 53 -2.56 -2.91 -4.80
CA CYS A 53 -2.59 -4.34 -4.52
C CYS A 53 -1.73 -4.66 -3.31
N ALA A 54 -2.13 -5.65 -2.53
CA ALA A 54 -1.39 -6.18 -1.40
C ALA A 54 -1.24 -7.70 -1.53
N ALA A 55 -0.09 -8.21 -1.11
CA ALA A 55 0.28 -9.60 -1.25
C ALA A 55 1.00 -10.13 0.00
N ALA A 56 0.74 -11.39 0.33
CA ALA A 56 1.47 -12.16 1.33
C ALA A 56 1.68 -13.58 0.81
N TRP A 57 2.87 -14.16 1.03
CA TRP A 57 3.16 -15.53 0.62
C TRP A 57 4.24 -16.15 1.49
N ASP A 58 4.06 -17.43 1.83
CA ASP A 58 5.09 -18.24 2.52
C ASP A 58 5.89 -19.11 1.52
N SER A 59 5.25 -19.51 0.42
CA SER A 59 5.80 -20.38 -0.62
C SER A 59 5.72 -19.71 -1.98
N GLN A 60 6.62 -20.03 -2.89
CA GLN A 60 6.62 -19.52 -4.27
C GLN A 60 5.87 -20.41 -5.27
N ASN A 61 5.58 -21.66 -4.89
CA ASN A 61 4.91 -22.63 -5.77
C ASN A 61 3.50 -23.02 -5.28
N ASP A 62 3.22 -22.88 -3.98
CA ASP A 62 1.92 -23.27 -3.40
C ASP A 62 0.95 -22.09 -3.39
N GLY A 63 0.01 -22.04 -4.34
CA GLY A 63 -1.02 -21.00 -4.41
C GLY A 63 -1.92 -20.91 -3.17
N ASP A 64 -2.06 -22.00 -2.42
CA ASP A 64 -2.80 -22.03 -1.16
C ASP A 64 -2.08 -21.30 -0.02
N ARG A 65 -0.75 -21.15 -0.11
CA ARG A 65 0.06 -20.37 0.84
C ARG A 65 0.36 -18.97 0.34
N MET A 66 -0.46 -18.47 -0.58
CA MET A 66 -0.40 -17.13 -1.15
C MET A 66 -1.73 -16.40 -1.01
N VAL A 67 -1.64 -15.11 -0.78
CA VAL A 67 -2.74 -14.16 -0.74
C VAL A 67 -2.37 -12.98 -1.61
N PHE A 68 -3.31 -12.58 -2.47
CA PHE A 68 -3.19 -11.42 -3.33
C PHE A 68 -4.55 -10.77 -3.48
N LYS A 69 -4.64 -9.48 -3.16
CA LYS A 69 -5.87 -8.69 -3.29
C LYS A 69 -5.55 -7.29 -3.76
N CYS A 70 -6.38 -6.81 -4.69
CA CYS A 70 -6.32 -5.45 -5.19
C CYS A 70 -7.58 -4.70 -4.78
N SER A 71 -7.41 -3.42 -4.42
CA SER A 71 -8.50 -2.48 -4.28
C SER A 71 -8.63 -1.72 -5.60
N ILE A 72 -9.52 -2.23 -6.46
CA ILE A 72 -9.86 -1.62 -7.74
C ILE A 72 -11.11 -0.73 -7.59
N TYR A 73 -11.26 0.28 -8.44
CA TYR A 73 -12.36 1.26 -8.43
C TYR A 73 -12.44 2.17 -7.18
N ILE A 74 -11.28 2.48 -6.56
CA ILE A 74 -11.21 3.46 -5.47
C ILE A 74 -10.93 4.86 -6.03
N LYS A 75 -11.54 5.89 -5.43
CA LYS A 75 -11.38 7.30 -5.84
C LYS A 75 -10.21 8.02 -5.15
N MET A 76 -9.65 7.44 -4.10
CA MET A 76 -8.60 8.01 -3.25
C MET A 76 -7.49 6.99 -2.99
N SER A 77 -6.26 7.30 -3.41
CA SER A 77 -5.09 6.41 -3.28
C SER A 77 -4.90 5.85 -1.86
N ALA A 78 -4.92 6.71 -0.84
CA ALA A 78 -4.73 6.30 0.56
C ALA A 78 -5.80 5.32 1.07
N GLU A 79 -7.05 5.47 0.62
CA GLU A 79 -8.11 4.51 0.98
C GLU A 79 -7.96 3.20 0.20
N GLY A 80 -7.42 3.25 -1.02
CA GLY A 80 -7.07 2.07 -1.82
C GLY A 80 -6.00 1.23 -1.15
N GLU A 81 -4.92 1.86 -0.66
CA GLU A 81 -3.87 1.20 0.13
C GLU A 81 -4.43 0.54 1.39
N ARG A 82 -5.24 1.30 2.16
CA ARG A 82 -5.86 0.82 3.40
C ARG A 82 -6.74 -0.40 3.17
N ARG A 83 -7.60 -0.37 2.15
CA ARG A 83 -8.50 -1.48 1.80
C ARG A 83 -7.76 -2.69 1.26
N ALA A 84 -6.78 -2.49 0.38
CA ALA A 84 -5.98 -3.58 -0.16
C ALA A 84 -5.26 -4.34 0.95
N MET A 85 -4.66 -3.61 1.90
CA MET A 85 -3.99 -4.19 3.06
C MET A 85 -4.96 -4.90 3.99
N GLN A 86 -6.11 -4.30 4.29
CA GLN A 86 -7.13 -4.94 5.12
C GLN A 86 -7.61 -6.27 4.52
N TYR A 87 -7.96 -6.29 3.24
CA TYR A 87 -8.40 -7.52 2.56
C TYR A 87 -7.30 -8.57 2.48
N CYS A 88 -6.04 -8.14 2.34
CA CYS A 88 -4.91 -9.07 2.39
C CYS A 88 -4.79 -9.70 3.78
N GLU A 89 -4.85 -8.92 4.86
CA GLU A 89 -4.72 -9.43 6.22
C GLU A 89 -5.89 -10.36 6.61
N GLU A 90 -7.12 -10.03 6.21
CA GLU A 90 -8.29 -10.90 6.39
C GLU A 90 -8.06 -12.27 5.70
N LYS A 91 -7.65 -12.26 4.43
CA LYS A 91 -7.38 -13.50 3.68
C LYS A 91 -6.13 -14.24 4.16
N ARG A 92 -5.13 -13.53 4.65
CA ARG A 92 -3.94 -14.11 5.29
C ARG A 92 -4.34 -14.89 6.54
N ALA A 93 -5.18 -14.32 7.39
CA ALA A 93 -5.69 -14.98 8.59
C ALA A 93 -6.52 -16.22 8.23
N GLU A 94 -7.40 -16.14 7.23
CA GLU A 94 -8.19 -17.27 6.73
C GLU A 94 -7.29 -18.42 6.21
N LYS A 95 -6.29 -18.10 5.39
CA LYS A 95 -5.38 -19.08 4.78
C LYS A 95 -4.23 -19.52 5.70
N LYS A 96 -4.12 -18.93 6.90
CA LYS A 96 -3.04 -19.17 7.87
C LYS A 96 -1.64 -18.94 7.28
N VAL A 97 -1.51 -17.97 6.37
CA VAL A 97 -0.22 -17.55 5.81
C VAL A 97 0.54 -16.77 6.88
N ARG A 98 1.80 -17.12 7.13
CA ARG A 98 2.61 -16.53 8.21
C ARG A 98 3.23 -15.20 7.80
N ALA A 99 3.67 -15.07 6.56
CA ALA A 99 4.27 -13.85 6.02
C ALA A 99 3.32 -12.65 6.11
N PRO A 100 3.83 -11.45 6.42
CA PRO A 100 3.01 -10.24 6.50
C PRO A 100 2.54 -9.77 5.12
N CYS A 101 1.40 -9.08 5.08
CA CYS A 101 0.96 -8.40 3.86
C CYS A 101 1.86 -7.22 3.51
N ARG A 102 2.11 -7.04 2.22
CA ARG A 102 2.93 -5.97 1.65
C ARG A 102 2.24 -5.39 0.43
N LEU A 103 2.28 -4.07 0.28
CA LEU A 103 1.79 -3.38 -0.91
C LEU A 103 2.69 -3.66 -2.11
N VAL A 104 2.09 -3.96 -3.26
CA VAL A 104 2.81 -4.26 -4.49
C VAL A 104 3.02 -2.96 -5.25
N VAL A 105 4.28 -2.61 -5.48
CA VAL A 105 4.66 -1.46 -6.31
C VAL A 105 5.13 -1.93 -7.70
N PRO A 106 4.63 -1.33 -8.79
CA PRO A 106 4.96 -1.74 -10.16
C PRO A 106 6.42 -1.48 -10.55
#